data_AF-A0A2N8MGM2-F1
#
_entry.id   AF-A0A2N8MGM2-F1
#
_cell.length_a   1.000
_cell.length_b   1.000
_cell.length_c   1.000
_cell.angle_alpha   90.00
_cell.angle_beta   90.00
_cell.angle_gamma   90.00
#
_symmetry.space_group_name_H-M   'P 1'
#
loop_
_entity.id
_entity.type
_entity.pdbx_description
1 polymer ?
#
loop_
_entity_poly.entity_id
_entity_poly.type
_entity_poly.pdbx_seq_one_letter_code
_entity_poly.pdbx_strand_id
1 'polypeptide(L)'
;MNIENMCYRVIMAVDMEKSTTRTNPAKAHLRRAMYDSVNHALHAGGITDHHRDPFIDRGDGVLVLLHPTEHVPKTRLLDTIMPTLATRLVDCHGQCPRLRAVVHAGEIHYDRQGCFGEALDTAFRLLDAPRVKAELRHSPSPLTLVVSEDIYRAVVRHDYPNIPEAAYRGTVRVRVRGQTHRGWTHQPAGRSS
;
A
#
# COMPACT_ATOMS: atom_id res chain seq x y z
N MET A 1 -1.84 10.82 29.93
CA MET A 1 -1.47 9.73 29.00
C MET A 1 -0.26 10.24 28.25
N ASN A 2 0.94 9.81 28.63
CA ASN A 2 2.16 10.26 27.98
C ASN A 2 2.23 9.61 26.59
N ILE A 3 2.14 10.43 25.56
CA ILE A 3 2.31 10.02 24.16
C ILE A 3 3.83 9.93 23.94
N GLU A 4 4.47 8.92 24.53
CA GLU A 4 5.94 8.90 24.64
C GLU A 4 6.68 8.33 23.42
N ASN A 5 5.97 7.71 22.46
CA ASN A 5 6.60 7.11 21.28
C ASN A 5 5.93 7.56 19.98
N MET A 6 6.13 8.83 19.62
CA MET A 6 5.81 9.33 18.28
C MET A 6 6.98 9.06 17.33
N CYS A 7 6.71 8.52 16.15
CA CYS A 7 7.73 8.39 15.12
C CYS A 7 7.14 8.42 13.72
N TYR A 8 7.95 8.90 12.79
CA TYR A 8 7.61 8.94 11.39
C TYR A 8 7.73 7.55 10.75
N ARG A 9 6.77 7.18 9.92
CA ARG A 9 6.81 5.96 9.09
C ARG A 9 6.37 6.26 7.67
N VAL A 10 6.94 5.52 6.72
CA VAL A 10 6.27 5.30 5.44
C VAL A 10 5.30 4.14 5.62
N ILE A 11 4.04 4.39 5.27
CA ILE A 11 2.92 3.50 5.50
C ILE A 11 2.54 2.89 4.16
N MET A 12 2.65 1.57 4.07
CA MET A 12 2.09 0.79 2.98
C MET A 12 1.04 -0.16 3.57
N ALA A 13 -0.16 -0.17 3.01
CA ALA A 13 -1.15 -1.19 3.35
C ALA A 13 -1.73 -1.78 2.07
N VAL A 14 -1.97 -3.09 2.10
CA VAL A 14 -2.66 -3.79 1.01
C VAL A 14 -3.88 -4.51 1.56
N ASP A 15 -4.89 -4.66 0.71
CA ASP A 15 -6.15 -5.29 1.07
C ASP A 15 -6.75 -6.06 -0.12
N MET A 16 -7.27 -7.26 0.14
CA MET A 16 -7.83 -8.15 -0.88
C MET A 16 -9.24 -7.74 -1.31
N GLU A 17 -9.50 -7.82 -2.61
CA GLU A 17 -10.87 -7.75 -3.13
C GLU A 17 -11.69 -9.01 -2.73
N LYS A 18 -12.93 -8.79 -2.27
CA LYS A 18 -13.97 -9.82 -2.06
C LYS A 18 -13.52 -10.99 -1.16
N SER A 19 -12.84 -10.68 -0.06
CA SER A 19 -12.42 -11.70 0.92
C SER A 19 -13.60 -12.38 1.63
N THR A 20 -14.72 -11.67 1.84
CA THR A 20 -15.82 -12.11 2.70
C THR A 20 -16.66 -13.24 2.13
N THR A 21 -16.79 -13.35 0.81
CA THR A 21 -17.62 -14.35 0.12
C THR A 21 -16.91 -15.69 -0.11
N ARG A 22 -15.67 -15.84 0.36
CA ARG A 22 -14.83 -17.03 0.13
C ARG A 22 -14.89 -18.01 1.31
N THR A 23 -14.67 -19.30 1.03
CA THR A 23 -14.53 -20.33 2.08
C THR A 23 -13.24 -20.15 2.88
N ASN A 24 -13.18 -20.65 4.11
CA ASN A 24 -11.99 -20.51 4.96
C ASN A 24 -10.70 -21.07 4.32
N PRO A 25 -10.68 -22.25 3.68
CA PRO A 25 -9.49 -22.74 2.98
C PRO A 25 -9.05 -21.82 1.83
N ALA A 26 -10.00 -21.31 1.04
CA ALA A 26 -9.69 -20.37 -0.04
C ALA A 26 -9.12 -19.06 0.53
N LYS A 27 -9.68 -18.54 1.63
CA LYS A 27 -9.11 -17.36 2.32
C LYS A 27 -7.68 -17.62 2.79
N ALA A 28 -7.41 -18.76 3.42
CA ALA A 28 -6.08 -19.11 3.89
C ALA A 28 -5.05 -19.16 2.74
N HIS A 29 -5.41 -19.80 1.62
CA HIS A 29 -4.56 -19.86 0.42
C HIS A 29 -4.23 -18.47 -0.14
N LEU A 30 -5.26 -17.63 -0.32
CA LEU A 30 -5.09 -16.29 -0.89
C LEU A 30 -4.34 -15.35 0.05
N ARG A 31 -4.55 -15.47 1.36
CA ARG A 31 -3.75 -14.76 2.36
C ARG A 31 -2.28 -15.12 2.23
N ARG A 32 -1.95 -16.42 2.17
CA ARG A 32 -0.56 -16.85 1.98
C ARG A 32 0.03 -16.25 0.70
N ALA A 33 -0.68 -16.34 -0.42
CA ALA A 33 -0.23 -15.75 -1.68
C ALA A 33 -0.04 -14.23 -1.61
N MET A 34 -0.89 -13.51 -0.87
CA MET A 34 -0.73 -12.06 -0.61
C MET A 34 0.57 -11.79 0.16
N TYR A 35 0.79 -12.47 1.28
CA TYR A 35 1.98 -12.29 2.11
C TYR A 35 3.27 -12.63 1.34
N ASP A 36 3.27 -13.74 0.61
CA ASP A 36 4.41 -14.16 -0.22
C ASP A 36 4.72 -13.12 -1.30
N SER A 37 3.69 -12.58 -1.96
CA SER A 37 3.85 -11.56 -3.01
C SER A 37 4.34 -10.21 -2.46
N VAL A 38 3.78 -9.76 -1.33
CA VAL A 38 4.22 -8.53 -0.65
C VAL A 38 5.66 -8.66 -0.18
N ASN A 39 6.01 -9.78 0.47
CA ASN A 39 7.37 -9.98 0.96
C ASN A 39 8.38 -10.05 -0.19
N HIS A 40 8.04 -10.76 -1.28
CA HIS A 40 8.87 -10.80 -2.48
C HIS A 40 9.11 -9.40 -3.08
N ALA A 41 8.05 -8.60 -3.24
CA ALA A 41 8.15 -7.25 -3.76
C ALA A 41 9.00 -6.33 -2.87
N LEU A 42 8.85 -6.43 -1.55
CA LEU A 42 9.67 -5.70 -0.58
C LEU A 42 11.16 -6.08 -0.70
N HIS A 43 11.47 -7.38 -0.77
CA HIS A 43 12.84 -7.85 -0.97
C HIS A 43 13.45 -7.40 -2.30
N ALA A 44 12.68 -7.40 -3.39
CA ALA A 44 13.12 -6.87 -4.68
C ALA A 44 13.46 -5.36 -4.61
N GLY A 45 12.78 -4.61 -3.74
CA GLY A 45 13.10 -3.22 -3.43
C GLY A 45 14.24 -3.02 -2.42
N GLY A 46 14.91 -4.10 -1.98
CA GLY A 46 15.96 -4.07 -0.96
C GLY A 46 15.45 -3.92 0.47
N ILE A 47 14.15 -4.12 0.72
CA ILE A 47 13.54 -3.96 2.04
C ILE A 47 13.58 -5.28 2.80
N THR A 48 14.47 -5.34 3.78
CA THR A 48 14.57 -6.45 4.75
C THR A 48 13.88 -6.11 6.07
N ASP A 49 13.86 -7.04 7.02
CA ASP A 49 13.27 -6.85 8.35
C ASP A 49 13.95 -5.72 9.15
N HIS A 50 15.18 -5.32 8.82
CA HIS A 50 15.85 -4.19 9.47
C HIS A 50 15.29 -2.82 9.06
N HIS A 51 14.50 -2.77 7.99
CA HIS A 51 14.00 -1.53 7.41
C HIS A 51 12.51 -1.29 7.71
N ARG A 52 11.87 -2.22 8.43
CA ARG A 52 10.43 -2.20 8.68
C ARG A 52 10.10 -2.81 10.03
N ASP A 53 8.91 -2.49 10.52
CA ASP A 53 8.32 -3.26 11.60
C ASP A 53 7.86 -4.64 11.09
N PRO A 54 7.64 -5.62 11.99
CA PRO A 54 6.95 -6.86 11.64
C PRO A 54 5.61 -6.56 10.95
N PHE A 55 5.19 -7.45 10.04
CA PHE A 55 3.90 -7.30 9.39
C PHE A 55 2.77 -7.27 10.40
N ILE A 56 1.88 -6.28 10.24
CA ILE A 56 0.70 -6.15 11.07
C ILE A 56 -0.48 -6.75 10.29
N ASP A 57 -0.93 -7.91 10.73
CA ASP A 57 -2.04 -8.62 10.09
C ASP A 57 -3.37 -7.87 10.25
N ARG A 58 -4.12 -7.78 9.17
CA ARG A 58 -5.44 -7.11 9.13
C ARG A 58 -6.56 -8.03 8.68
N GLY A 59 -6.36 -9.34 8.72
CA GLY A 59 -7.36 -10.27 8.19
C GLY A 59 -7.18 -10.46 6.68
N ASP A 60 -7.84 -9.64 5.90
CA ASP A 60 -7.77 -9.67 4.43
C ASP A 60 -6.76 -8.68 3.84
N GLY A 61 -5.99 -8.04 4.71
CA GLY A 61 -4.90 -7.16 4.34
C GLY A 61 -3.69 -7.31 5.25
N VAL A 62 -2.63 -6.58 4.88
CA VAL A 62 -1.41 -6.43 5.70
C VAL A 62 -0.99 -4.97 5.70
N LEU A 63 -0.60 -4.48 6.88
CA LEU A 63 0.02 -3.19 7.07
C LEU A 63 1.55 -3.38 7.22
N VAL A 64 2.29 -2.59 6.46
CA VAL A 64 3.75 -2.53 6.42
C VAL A 64 4.18 -1.11 6.80
N LEU A 65 4.95 -1.00 7.88
CA LEU A 65 5.48 0.27 8.38
C LEU A 65 6.99 0.29 8.16
N LEU A 66 7.43 1.14 7.23
CA LEU A 66 8.85 1.26 6.90
C LEU A 66 9.50 2.38 7.71
N HIS A 67 10.71 2.11 8.18
CA HIS A 67 11.52 3.08 8.90
C HIS A 67 12.03 4.15 7.92
N PRO A 68 12.02 5.44 8.31
CA PRO A 68 12.58 6.50 7.49
C PRO A 68 14.11 6.39 7.52
N THR A 69 14.67 5.67 6.55
CA THR A 69 16.12 5.49 6.41
C THR A 69 16.55 5.98 5.03
N GLU A 70 17.76 6.53 4.94
CA GLU A 70 18.34 6.95 3.65
C GLU A 70 18.50 5.77 2.66
N HIS A 71 18.61 4.56 3.20
CA HIS A 71 18.72 3.31 2.45
C HIS A 71 17.41 2.86 1.80
N VAL A 72 16.27 3.47 2.17
CA VAL A 72 14.95 3.18 1.61
C VAL A 72 14.31 4.47 1.08
N PRO A 73 14.69 4.91 -0.13
CA PRO A 73 14.05 6.05 -0.76
C PRO A 73 12.55 5.81 -0.94
N LYS A 74 11.73 6.83 -0.70
CA LYS A 74 10.26 6.76 -0.95
C LYS A 74 9.94 6.39 -2.40
N THR A 75 10.81 6.75 -3.34
CA THR A 75 10.71 6.38 -4.76
C THR A 75 10.69 4.86 -4.94
N ARG A 76 11.44 4.11 -4.11
CA ARG A 76 11.59 2.66 -4.21
C ARG A 76 10.27 1.91 -4.10
N LEU A 77 9.34 2.44 -3.31
CA LEU A 77 7.98 1.91 -3.23
C LEU A 77 7.27 1.97 -4.57
N LEU A 78 7.44 3.06 -5.31
CA LEU A 78 6.67 3.34 -6.53
C LEU A 78 7.39 2.83 -7.80
N ASP A 79 8.72 2.91 -7.87
CA ASP A 79 9.48 2.50 -9.05
C ASP A 79 9.78 0.98 -9.11
N THR A 80 9.81 0.31 -7.96
CA THR A 80 10.26 -1.09 -7.86
C THR A 80 9.23 -1.96 -7.16
N ILE A 81 8.85 -1.63 -5.92
CA ILE A 81 8.02 -2.52 -5.10
C ILE A 81 6.61 -2.67 -5.68
N MET A 82 5.92 -1.57 -6.03
CA MET A 82 4.56 -1.63 -6.59
C MET A 82 4.52 -2.32 -7.97
N PRO A 83 5.43 -2.02 -8.93
CA PRO A 83 5.50 -2.77 -10.19
C PRO A 83 5.83 -4.26 -9.99
N THR A 84 6.76 -4.60 -9.09
CA THR A 84 7.12 -6.01 -8.81
C THR A 84 5.94 -6.76 -8.21
N LEU A 85 5.20 -6.13 -7.29
CA LEU A 85 3.97 -6.69 -6.75
C LEU A 85 2.94 -6.94 -7.86
N ALA A 86 2.75 -5.97 -8.77
CA ALA A 86 1.84 -6.14 -9.91
C ALA A 86 2.26 -7.30 -10.82
N THR A 87 3.53 -7.38 -11.22
CA THR A 87 4.07 -8.50 -12.01
C THR A 87 3.77 -9.83 -11.31
N ARG A 88 4.12 -9.93 -10.03
CA ARG A 88 3.95 -11.16 -9.28
C ARG A 88 2.49 -11.61 -9.27
N LEU A 89 1.54 -10.70 -9.05
CA LEU A 89 0.11 -11.00 -9.05
C LEU A 89 -0.42 -11.44 -10.42
N VAL A 90 0.13 -10.90 -11.52
CA VAL A 90 -0.19 -11.34 -12.89
C VAL A 90 0.31 -12.76 -13.14
N ASP A 91 1.55 -13.04 -12.76
CA ASP A 91 2.21 -14.35 -12.98
C ASP A 91 1.52 -15.51 -12.23
N CYS A 92 0.69 -15.20 -11.23
CA CYS A 92 -0.08 -16.22 -10.52
C CYS A 92 -1.24 -16.79 -11.34
N HIS A 93 -1.52 -16.29 -12.56
CA HIS A 93 -2.59 -16.78 -13.44
C HIS A 93 -3.95 -16.95 -12.74
N GLY A 94 -4.35 -15.99 -11.90
CA GLY A 94 -5.62 -16.00 -11.16
C GLY A 94 -5.62 -16.77 -9.84
N GLN A 95 -4.49 -17.37 -9.46
CA GLN A 95 -4.31 -18.03 -8.16
C GLN A 95 -3.96 -17.03 -7.03
N CYS A 96 -3.53 -15.81 -7.39
CA CYS A 96 -3.32 -14.73 -6.43
C CYS A 96 -4.57 -13.87 -6.24
N PRO A 97 -4.71 -13.22 -5.07
CA PRO A 97 -5.77 -12.25 -4.87
C PRO A 97 -5.56 -11.01 -5.73
N ARG A 98 -6.67 -10.33 -6.02
CA ARG A 98 -6.64 -8.96 -6.53
C ARG A 98 -6.55 -8.01 -5.34
N LEU A 99 -5.65 -7.04 -5.40
CA LEU A 99 -5.28 -6.19 -4.28
C LEU A 99 -5.56 -4.72 -4.56
N ARG A 100 -5.97 -4.02 -3.50
CA ARG A 100 -5.84 -2.57 -3.39
C ARG A 100 -4.60 -2.29 -2.54
N ALA A 101 -3.85 -1.25 -2.86
CA ALA A 101 -2.70 -0.81 -2.07
C ALA A 101 -2.79 0.69 -1.80
N VAL A 102 -2.29 1.13 -0.65
CA VAL A 102 -2.08 2.54 -0.33
C VAL A 102 -0.63 2.78 0.03
N VAL A 103 -0.09 3.92 -0.39
CA VAL A 103 1.17 4.46 0.11
C VAL A 103 0.95 5.86 0.68
N HIS A 104 1.32 6.03 1.94
CA HIS A 104 1.27 7.28 2.69
C HIS A 104 2.52 7.40 3.58
N ALA A 105 2.72 8.53 4.23
CA ALA A 105 3.77 8.69 5.22
C ALA A 105 3.38 9.77 6.21
N GLY A 106 3.69 9.57 7.49
CA GLY A 106 3.33 10.50 8.54
C GLY A 106 3.76 10.01 9.92
N GLU A 107 3.48 10.82 10.92
CA GLU A 107 3.70 10.48 12.33
C GLU A 107 2.66 9.45 12.81
N ILE A 108 3.15 8.44 13.53
CA ILE A 108 2.33 7.46 14.22
C ILE A 108 2.80 7.31 15.67
N HIS A 109 1.96 6.72 16.50
CA HIS A 109 2.23 6.46 17.89
C HIS A 109 2.16 4.97 18.18
N TYR A 110 2.85 4.53 19.23
CA TYR A 110 2.79 3.16 19.74
C TYR A 110 2.36 3.14 21.21
N ASP A 111 1.53 2.17 21.55
CA ASP A 111 1.21 1.79 22.92
C ASP A 111 1.37 0.27 23.12
N ARG A 112 0.80 -0.27 24.20
CA ARG A 112 0.86 -1.71 24.50
C ARG A 112 -0.02 -2.55 23.56
N GLN A 113 -0.94 -1.92 22.84
CA GLN A 113 -1.91 -2.55 21.95
C GLN A 113 -1.45 -2.50 20.49
N GLY A 114 -0.64 -1.52 20.10
CA GLY A 114 -0.01 -1.44 18.80
C GLY A 114 0.17 0.00 18.32
N CYS A 115 0.24 0.16 17.00
CA CYS A 115 0.37 1.47 16.38
C CYS A 115 -0.99 2.14 16.16
N PHE A 116 -1.06 3.46 16.34
CA PHE A 116 -2.25 4.28 16.07
C PHE A 116 -1.86 5.70 15.62
N GLY A 117 -2.77 6.42 14.98
CA GLY A 117 -2.54 7.81 14.59
C GLY A 117 -3.31 8.23 13.35
N GLU A 118 -3.44 9.54 13.16
CA GLU A 118 -4.19 10.14 12.05
C GLU A 118 -3.60 9.76 10.67
N ALA A 119 -2.29 9.54 10.58
CA ALA A 119 -1.65 9.05 9.36
C ALA A 119 -2.16 7.65 8.97
N LEU A 120 -2.33 6.75 9.94
CA LEU A 120 -2.91 5.43 9.69
C LEU A 120 -4.38 5.53 9.30
N ASP A 121 -5.16 6.36 10.00
CA ASP A 121 -6.56 6.63 9.64
C ASP A 121 -6.68 7.14 8.20
N THR A 122 -5.81 8.07 7.81
CA THR A 122 -5.76 8.62 6.44
C THR A 122 -5.42 7.56 5.42
N ALA A 123 -4.38 6.75 5.67
CA ALA A 123 -3.98 5.66 4.78
C ALA A 123 -5.13 4.67 4.57
N PHE A 124 -5.77 4.21 5.65
CA PHE A 124 -6.88 3.26 5.56
C PHE A 124 -8.12 3.86 4.89
N ARG A 125 -8.45 5.14 5.17
CA ARG A 125 -9.57 5.81 4.51
C ARG A 125 -9.34 5.95 3.01
N LEU A 126 -8.12 6.30 2.59
CA LEU A 126 -7.75 6.34 1.17
C LEU A 126 -7.87 4.96 0.53
N LEU A 127 -7.31 3.92 1.16
CA LEU A 127 -7.39 2.54 0.70
C LEU A 127 -8.85 2.06 0.51
N ASP A 128 -9.72 2.46 1.43
CA ASP A 128 -11.13 2.07 1.45
C ASP A 128 -12.09 2.96 0.67
N ALA A 129 -11.57 4.01 0.02
CA ALA A 129 -12.39 4.92 -0.74
C ALA A 129 -13.18 4.18 -1.84
N PRO A 130 -14.48 4.50 -2.03
CA PRO A 130 -15.33 3.83 -3.02
C PRO A 130 -14.75 3.82 -4.43
N ARG A 131 -14.06 4.89 -4.81
CA ARG A 131 -13.37 5.00 -6.10
C ARG A 131 -12.27 3.95 -6.28
N VAL A 132 -11.41 3.75 -5.29
CA VAL A 132 -10.32 2.75 -5.33
C VAL A 132 -10.92 1.34 -5.46
N LYS A 133 -11.99 1.06 -4.70
CA LYS A 133 -12.76 -0.18 -4.81
C LYS A 133 -13.36 -0.38 -6.20
N ALA A 134 -13.92 0.68 -6.78
CA ALA A 134 -14.52 0.63 -8.12
C ALA A 134 -13.47 0.45 -9.21
N GLU A 135 -12.32 1.13 -9.13
CA GLU A 135 -11.25 1.05 -10.12
C GLU A 135 -10.65 -0.36 -10.17
N LEU A 136 -10.41 -1.00 -9.02
CA LEU A 136 -9.99 -2.40 -9.03
C LEU A 136 -11.09 -3.29 -9.63
N ARG A 137 -12.35 -3.12 -9.22
CA ARG A 137 -13.46 -3.97 -9.68
C ARG A 137 -13.61 -3.99 -11.21
N HIS A 138 -13.42 -2.84 -11.87
CA HIS A 138 -13.64 -2.69 -13.31
C HIS A 138 -12.36 -2.75 -14.15
N SER A 139 -11.20 -2.88 -13.53
CA SER A 139 -9.93 -3.03 -14.24
C SER A 139 -9.60 -4.51 -14.46
N PRO A 140 -8.89 -4.87 -15.54
CA PRO A 140 -8.25 -6.18 -15.64
C PRO A 140 -7.00 -6.31 -14.76
N SER A 141 -6.42 -5.18 -14.29
CA SER A 141 -5.24 -5.21 -13.42
C SER A 141 -5.54 -5.93 -12.09
N PRO A 142 -4.60 -6.75 -11.58
CA PRO A 142 -4.74 -7.35 -10.26
C PRO A 142 -4.39 -6.38 -9.13
N LEU A 143 -3.86 -5.19 -9.43
CA LEU A 143 -3.45 -4.19 -8.43
C LEU A 143 -3.98 -2.80 -8.77
N THR A 144 -4.62 -2.16 -7.79
CA THR A 144 -4.91 -0.71 -7.80
C THR A 144 -4.22 -0.06 -6.62
N LEU A 145 -3.31 0.87 -6.90
CA LEU A 145 -2.60 1.69 -5.93
C LEU A 145 -3.33 3.01 -5.72
N VAL A 146 -3.34 3.52 -4.49
CA VAL A 146 -3.62 4.92 -4.18
C VAL A 146 -2.44 5.52 -3.41
N VAL A 147 -1.94 6.67 -3.83
CA VAL A 147 -0.94 7.43 -3.09
C VAL A 147 -1.59 8.64 -2.45
N SER A 148 -1.23 8.93 -1.20
CA SER A 148 -1.67 10.16 -0.51
C SER A 148 -1.10 11.42 -1.15
N GLU A 149 -1.68 12.58 -0.81
CA GLU A 149 -1.17 13.90 -1.21
C GLU A 149 0.29 14.15 -0.81
N ASP A 150 0.71 13.70 0.37
CA ASP A 150 2.10 13.87 0.82
C ASP A 150 3.07 13.09 -0.07
N ILE A 151 2.70 11.86 -0.46
CA ILE A 151 3.51 11.04 -1.37
C ILE A 151 3.47 11.61 -2.78
N TYR A 152 2.31 12.10 -3.23
CA TYR A 152 2.18 12.73 -4.53
C TYR A 152 3.09 13.96 -4.65
N ARG A 153 3.05 14.84 -3.65
CA ARG A 153 3.87 16.06 -3.60
C ARG A 153 5.35 15.78 -3.40
N ALA A 154 5.71 14.76 -2.62
CA ALA A 154 7.12 14.45 -2.37
C ALA A 154 7.78 13.69 -3.51
N VAL A 155 7.03 12.89 -4.28
CA VAL A 155 7.60 11.94 -5.25
C VAL A 155 6.96 12.07 -6.63
N VAL A 156 5.65 11.86 -6.74
CA VAL A 156 4.98 11.67 -8.04
C VAL A 156 5.02 12.93 -8.90
N ARG A 157 4.74 14.11 -8.34
CA ARG A 157 4.72 15.38 -9.10
C ARG A 157 6.06 15.78 -9.74
N HIS A 158 7.14 15.08 -9.36
CA HIS A 158 8.48 15.38 -9.81
C HIS A 158 8.88 14.54 -11.03
N ASP A 159 8.01 13.63 -11.49
CA ASP A 159 8.19 12.87 -12.73
C ASP A 159 9.52 12.10 -12.79
N TYR A 160 9.93 11.52 -11.65
CA TYR A 160 11.15 10.73 -11.56
C TYR A 160 11.11 9.53 -12.52
N PRO A 161 12.28 8.99 -12.94
CA PRO A 161 12.33 7.82 -13.80
C PRO A 161 11.50 6.65 -13.25
N ASN A 162 10.63 6.08 -14.11
CA ASN A 162 9.67 5.02 -13.77
C ASN A 162 8.53 5.43 -12.82
N ILE A 163 8.38 6.72 -12.49
CA ILE A 163 7.26 7.26 -11.72
C ILE A 163 6.65 8.42 -12.51
N PRO A 164 6.10 8.17 -13.71
CA PRO A 164 5.51 9.23 -14.50
C PRO A 164 4.28 9.81 -13.80
N GLU A 165 4.23 11.13 -13.58
CA GLU A 165 3.08 11.81 -12.98
C GLU A 165 1.80 11.49 -13.77
N ALA A 166 1.96 11.38 -15.09
CA ALA A 166 0.90 11.02 -16.02
C ALA A 166 0.27 9.63 -15.78
N ALA A 167 0.88 8.74 -15.00
CA ALA A 167 0.28 7.45 -14.68
C ALA A 167 -0.60 7.49 -13.43
N TYR A 168 -0.50 8.56 -12.62
CA TYR A 168 -1.31 8.77 -11.43
C TYR A 168 -2.55 9.60 -11.80
N ARG A 169 -3.70 8.95 -11.76
CA ARG A 169 -4.99 9.46 -12.21
C ARG A 169 -6.00 9.36 -11.08
N GLY A 170 -7.26 9.65 -11.37
CA GLY A 170 -8.37 9.35 -10.49
C GLY A 170 -8.27 9.91 -9.07
N THR A 171 -8.44 11.23 -8.92
CA THR A 171 -8.38 11.85 -7.60
C THR A 171 -9.46 11.30 -6.65
N VAL A 172 -9.02 10.90 -5.47
CA VAL A 172 -9.82 10.48 -4.33
C VAL A 172 -9.81 11.59 -3.28
N ARG A 173 -10.92 11.77 -2.58
CA ARG A 173 -11.00 12.66 -1.41
C ARG A 173 -11.62 11.90 -0.25
N VAL A 174 -10.98 11.98 0.91
CA VAL A 174 -11.48 11.39 2.15
C VAL A 174 -11.44 12.44 3.25
N ARG A 175 -12.26 12.26 4.28
CA ARG A 175 -12.25 13.12 5.47
C ARG A 175 -11.75 12.35 6.68
N VAL A 176 -10.79 12.92 7.38
CA VAL A 176 -10.25 12.43 8.66
C VAL A 176 -10.20 13.62 9.60
N ARG A 177 -10.80 13.49 10.79
CA ARG A 177 -10.86 14.56 11.81
C ARG A 177 -11.27 15.95 11.28
N GLY A 178 -12.21 15.98 10.32
CA GLY A 178 -12.69 17.23 9.71
C GLY A 178 -11.80 17.80 8.60
N GLN A 179 -10.59 17.27 8.42
CA GLN A 179 -9.67 17.64 7.35
C GLN A 179 -9.93 16.79 6.10
N THR A 180 -9.73 17.38 4.93
CA THR A 180 -9.87 16.69 3.64
C THR A 180 -8.50 16.27 3.14
N HIS A 181 -8.31 14.97 2.94
CA HIS A 181 -7.09 14.40 2.38
C HIS A 181 -7.34 13.93 0.97
N ARG A 182 -6.40 14.19 0.07
CA ARG A 182 -6.46 13.77 -1.33
C ARG A 182 -5.60 12.52 -1.56
N GLY A 183 -5.98 11.74 -2.56
CA GLY A 183 -5.17 10.65 -3.08
C GLY A 183 -5.28 10.55 -4.60
N TRP A 184 -4.29 9.91 -5.21
CA TRP A 184 -4.23 9.65 -6.64
C TRP A 184 -4.07 8.16 -6.86
N THR A 185 -4.87 7.61 -7.76
CA THR A 185 -4.85 6.20 -8.09
C THR A 185 -3.92 5.91 -9.26
N HIS A 186 -3.36 4.71 -9.25
CA HIS A 186 -2.51 4.20 -10.31
C HIS A 186 -2.73 2.69 -10.42
N GLN A 187 -2.60 2.15 -11.62
CA GLN A 187 -2.59 0.70 -11.85
C GLN A 187 -1.19 0.34 -12.32
N PRO A 188 -0.30 -0.05 -11.40
CA PRO A 188 1.06 -0.43 -11.76
C PRO A 188 1.01 -1.56 -12.77
N ALA A 189 1.72 -1.38 -13.88
CA ALA A 189 1.97 -2.44 -14.83
C ALA A 189 3.26 -3.17 -14.43
N GLY A 190 3.33 -4.46 -14.71
CA GLY A 190 4.56 -5.20 -14.56
C GLY A 190 5.64 -4.66 -15.50
N ARG A 191 6.90 -4.68 -15.06
CA ARG A 191 8.02 -4.41 -15.98
C ARG A 191 8.13 -5.60 -16.93
N SER A 192 7.88 -5.39 -18.22
CA SER A 192 8.32 -6.32 -19.25
C SER A 192 9.85 -6.31 -19.24
N SER A 193 10.46 -7.44 -18.91
CA SER A 193 11.91 -7.66 -19.04
C SER A 193 12.36 -7.57 -20.48
#